data_AF-W2ENM5-F1
#
_entry.id   AF-W2ENM5-F1
#
_cell.length_a   1.000
_cell.length_b   1.000
_cell.length_c   1.000
_cell.angle_alpha   90.00
_cell.angle_beta   90.00
_cell.angle_gamma   90.00
#
_symmetry.space_group_name_H-M   'P 1'
#
loop_
_entity.id
_entity.type
_entity.pdbx_description
1 polymer ?
#
loop_
_entity_poly.entity_id
_entity_poly.type
_entity_poly.pdbx_seq_one_letter_code
_entity_poly.pdbx_strand_id
1 'polypeptide(L)'
;MALPHDDQGPSRAALLRQAEDKERLATRFDGWAKDLDGLLAPVTVTSGGRDVWTGPAADRFSGGMRERRAETAALAGDCRTAAANLRGSAARLREDAKKAPA
;
A
#
# COMPACT_ATOMS: atom_id res chain seq x y z
N MET A 1 30.35 0.95 -39.92
CA MET A 1 30.65 0.30 -38.64
C MET A 1 29.33 0.20 -37.89
N ALA A 2 28.63 -0.93 -38.02
CA ALA A 2 27.31 -1.13 -37.43
C ALA A 2 27.51 -1.64 -35.99
N LEU A 3 26.97 -0.91 -35.02
CA LEU A 3 26.93 -1.36 -33.63
C LEU A 3 25.91 -2.50 -33.53
N PRO A 4 26.26 -3.65 -32.94
CA PRO A 4 25.28 -4.69 -32.68
C PRO A 4 24.28 -4.16 -31.66
N HIS A 5 23.01 -4.08 -32.07
CA HIS A 5 21.90 -3.99 -31.13
C HIS A 5 21.89 -5.29 -30.33
N ASP A 6 22.42 -5.26 -29.10
CA ASP A 6 22.06 -6.22 -28.07
C ASP A 6 20.59 -5.98 -27.69
N ASP A 7 19.68 -6.36 -28.59
CA ASP A 7 18.24 -6.44 -28.36
C ASP A 7 17.92 -7.77 -27.64
N GLN A 8 18.77 -8.17 -26.70
CA GLN A 8 18.44 -9.26 -25.79
C GLN A 8 17.46 -8.70 -24.76
N GLY A 9 16.19 -9.07 -24.93
CA GLY A 9 15.17 -8.86 -23.92
C GLY A 9 15.65 -9.28 -22.53
N PRO A 10 15.04 -8.75 -21.45
CA PRO A 10 15.52 -8.94 -20.09
C PRO A 10 15.74 -10.43 -19.78
N SER A 11 16.92 -10.76 -19.24
CA SER A 11 17.26 -12.14 -18.88
C SER A 11 16.27 -12.71 -17.86
N ARG A 12 16.13 -14.04 -17.83
CA ARG A 12 15.29 -14.72 -16.85
C ARG A 12 15.61 -14.29 -15.41
N ALA A 13 16.90 -14.17 -15.08
CA ALA A 13 17.36 -13.72 -13.77
C ALA A 13 16.90 -12.28 -13.47
N ALA A 14 16.98 -11.37 -14.44
CA ALA A 14 16.54 -9.98 -14.27
C ALA A 14 15.02 -9.88 -14.02
N LEU A 15 14.22 -10.67 -14.75
CA LEU A 15 12.76 -10.72 -14.57
C LEU A 15 12.35 -11.26 -13.19
N LEU A 16 13.02 -12.32 -12.73
CA LEU A 16 12.77 -12.89 -11.40
C LEU A 16 13.16 -11.90 -10.29
N ARG A 17 14.30 -11.22 -10.41
CA ARG A 17 14.72 -10.20 -9.44
C ARG A 17 13.72 -9.05 -9.35
N GLN A 18 13.23 -8.56 -10.50
CA GLN A 18 12.19 -7.53 -10.51
C GLN A 18 10.87 -8.01 -9.88
N ALA A 19 10.50 -9.28 -10.06
CA ALA A 19 9.31 -9.85 -9.43
C ALA A 19 9.46 -9.86 -7.90
N GLU A 20 10.60 -10.28 -7.38
CA GLU A 20 10.90 -10.26 -5.94
C GLU A 20 10.88 -8.84 -5.35
N ASP A 21 11.46 -7.87 -6.06
CA ASP A 21 11.48 -6.48 -5.60
C ASP A 21 10.06 -5.89 -5.53
N LYS A 22 9.19 -6.23 -6.49
CA LYS A 22 7.77 -5.84 -6.45
C LYS A 22 7.02 -6.48 -5.29
N GLU A 23 7.27 -7.75 -4.98
CA GLU A 23 6.65 -8.41 -3.81
C GLU A 23 7.14 -7.84 -2.48
N ARG A 24 8.43 -7.52 -2.39
CA ARG A 24 8.98 -6.85 -1.22
C ARG A 24 8.31 -5.51 -1.00
N LEU A 25 8.08 -4.74 -2.07
CA LEU A 25 7.37 -3.47 -1.99
C LEU A 25 5.89 -3.67 -1.63
N ALA A 26 5.20 -4.66 -2.19
CA ALA A 26 3.83 -4.99 -1.83
C ALA A 26 3.68 -5.32 -0.33
N THR A 27 4.65 -6.05 0.22
CA THR A 27 4.69 -6.38 1.66
C THR A 27 4.80 -5.13 2.53
N ARG A 28 5.56 -4.12 2.08
CA ARG A 28 5.65 -2.83 2.80
C ARG A 28 4.32 -2.08 2.78
N PHE A 29 3.66 -2.03 1.62
CA PHE A 29 2.34 -1.39 1.49
C PHE A 29 1.28 -2.06 2.37
N ASP A 30 1.28 -3.39 2.48
CA ASP A 30 0.37 -4.08 3.41
C ASP A 30 0.69 -3.74 4.88
N GLY A 31 1.97 -3.63 5.23
CA GLY A 31 2.39 -3.17 6.55
C GLY A 31 1.85 -1.79 6.87
N TRP A 32 2.02 -0.83 5.95
CA TRP A 32 1.49 0.52 6.12
C TRP A 32 -0.04 0.55 6.19
N ALA A 33 -0.74 -0.26 5.40
CA ALA A 33 -2.19 -0.34 5.48
C ALA A 33 -2.65 -0.80 6.88
N LYS A 34 -1.97 -1.80 7.45
CA LYS A 34 -2.25 -2.30 8.80
C LYS A 34 -1.96 -1.24 9.87
N ASP A 35 -0.85 -0.52 9.74
CA ASP A 35 -0.48 0.55 10.67
C ASP A 35 -1.50 1.70 10.63
N LEU A 36 -1.97 2.06 9.44
CA LEU A 36 -3.01 3.09 9.25
C LEU A 36 -4.35 2.68 9.84
N ASP A 37 -4.77 1.42 9.65
CA ASP A 37 -6.02 0.91 10.24
C ASP A 37 -5.98 1.00 11.79
N GLY A 38 -4.81 0.91 12.41
CA GLY A 38 -4.61 1.00 13.86
C GLY A 38 -4.34 2.41 14.41
N LEU A 39 -3.91 3.36 13.57
CA LEU A 39 -3.35 4.64 13.98
C LEU A 39 -4.30 5.47 14.88
N LEU A 40 -5.59 5.47 14.56
CA LEU A 40 -6.60 6.28 15.25
C LEU A 40 -7.52 5.47 16.17
N ALA A 41 -7.25 4.17 16.33
CA ALA A 41 -8.00 3.31 17.25
C ALA A 41 -7.89 3.76 18.73
N PRO A 42 -6.72 4.21 19.23
CA PRO A 42 -6.58 4.65 20.63
C PRO A 42 -7.32 5.96 20.93
N VAL A 43 -7.60 6.79 19.91
CA VAL A 43 -8.29 8.07 20.09
C VAL A 43 -9.78 7.79 20.18
N THR A 44 -10.25 7.40 21.35
CA THR A 44 -11.68 7.11 21.56
C THR A 44 -12.49 8.40 21.62
N VAL A 45 -13.41 8.56 20.66
CA VAL A 45 -14.54 9.50 20.79
C VAL A 45 -15.69 8.72 21.45
N THR A 46 -15.42 8.10 22.60
CA THR A 46 -16.41 7.28 23.31
C THR A 46 -17.38 8.16 24.08
N SER A 47 -18.57 7.61 24.33
CA SER A 47 -19.64 8.23 25.12
C SER A 47 -19.17 8.76 26.47
N GLY A 48 -18.27 8.06 27.16
CA GLY A 48 -17.74 8.49 28.47
C GLY A 48 -16.96 9.81 28.43
N GLY A 49 -16.44 10.23 27.27
CA GLY A 49 -15.82 11.55 27.09
C GLY A 49 -16.84 12.68 26.95
N ARG A 50 -18.05 12.38 26.41
CA ARG A 50 -19.14 13.38 26.31
C ARG A 50 -19.76 13.70 27.66
N ASP A 51 -19.66 12.81 28.64
CA ASP A 51 -20.16 13.09 29.99
C ASP A 51 -19.30 14.15 30.70
N VAL A 52 -18.06 14.36 30.23
CA VAL A 52 -17.07 15.27 30.83
C VAL A 52 -16.76 16.47 29.93
N TRP A 53 -16.79 16.30 28.61
CA TRP A 53 -16.48 17.34 27.63
C TRP A 53 -17.61 17.50 26.61
N THR A 54 -18.40 18.55 26.79
CA THR A 54 -19.56 18.89 25.96
C THR A 54 -19.41 20.24 25.26
N GLY A 55 -20.37 20.54 24.37
CA GLY A 55 -20.50 21.83 23.71
C GLY A 55 -19.76 21.90 22.35
N PRO A 56 -19.78 23.09 21.70
CA PRO A 56 -19.36 23.24 20.31
C PRO A 56 -17.91 22.83 20.02
N ALA A 57 -17.02 22.91 21.00
CA ALA A 57 -15.63 22.47 20.85
C ALA A 57 -15.53 20.94 20.75
N ALA A 58 -16.27 20.21 21.60
CA ALA A 58 -16.35 18.76 21.58
C ALA A 58 -16.98 18.23 20.29
N ASP A 59 -18.00 18.93 19.77
CA ASP A 59 -18.65 18.61 18.50
C ASP A 59 -17.69 18.78 17.30
N ARG A 60 -16.96 19.91 17.25
CA ARG A 60 -15.94 20.15 16.20
C ARG A 60 -14.84 19.11 16.24
N PHE A 61 -14.33 18.76 17.42
CA PHE A 61 -13.33 17.71 17.57
C PHE A 61 -13.86 16.36 17.08
N SER A 62 -15.09 15.99 17.48
CA SER A 62 -15.72 14.75 17.04
C SER A 62 -15.97 14.70 15.53
N GLY A 63 -16.28 15.86 14.92
CA GLY A 63 -16.36 16.02 13.47
C GLY A 63 -15.01 15.80 12.80
N GLY A 64 -13.98 16.53 13.22
CA GLY A 64 -12.62 16.40 12.68
C GLY A 64 -12.04 15.00 12.85
N MET A 65 -12.27 14.34 13.99
CA MET A 65 -11.83 12.96 14.20
C MET A 65 -12.52 11.96 13.28
N ARG A 66 -13.79 12.19 12.91
CA ARG A 66 -14.49 11.35 11.91
C ARG A 66 -13.89 11.53 10.53
N GLU A 67 -13.61 12.76 10.14
CA GLU A 67 -12.95 13.08 8.86
C GLU A 67 -11.56 12.45 8.78
N ARG A 68 -10.71 12.64 9.80
CA ARG A 68 -9.36 12.04 9.83
C ARG A 68 -9.39 10.51 9.78
N ARG A 69 -10.38 9.86 10.42
CA ARG A 69 -10.58 8.42 10.29
C ARG A 69 -10.94 8.00 8.88
N ALA A 70 -11.81 8.74 8.21
CA ALA A 70 -12.18 8.45 6.82
C ALA A 70 -10.98 8.61 5.88
N GLU A 71 -10.20 9.69 6.02
CA GLU A 71 -8.97 9.90 5.25
C GLU A 71 -7.94 8.80 5.48
N THR A 72 -7.72 8.41 6.74
CA THR A 72 -6.78 7.33 7.10
C THR A 72 -7.20 5.99 6.51
N ALA A 73 -8.51 5.69 6.56
CA ALA A 73 -9.06 4.48 5.97
C ALA A 73 -8.94 4.47 4.43
N ALA A 74 -9.13 5.62 3.78
CA ALA A 74 -8.92 5.77 2.34
C ALA A 74 -7.45 5.50 1.97
N LEU A 75 -6.51 6.09 2.69
CA LEU A 75 -5.08 5.88 2.47
C LEU A 75 -4.67 4.41 2.69
N ALA A 76 -5.24 3.74 3.70
CA ALA A 76 -5.04 2.30 3.90
C ALA A 76 -5.59 1.48 2.71
N GLY A 77 -6.73 1.90 2.14
CA GLY A 77 -7.29 1.33 0.91
C GLY A 77 -6.37 1.49 -0.30
N ASP A 78 -5.78 2.67 -0.48
CA ASP A 78 -4.82 2.94 -1.54
C ASP A 78 -3.56 2.07 -1.39
N CYS A 79 -3.06 1.91 -0.16
CA CYS A 79 -1.93 1.03 0.12
C CYS A 79 -2.24 -0.43 -0.26
N ARG A 80 -3.40 -0.95 0.12
CA ARG A 80 -3.84 -2.31 -0.26
C ARG A 80 -3.97 -2.46 -1.78
N THR A 81 -4.49 -1.46 -2.46
CA THR A 81 -4.62 -1.44 -3.92
C THR A 81 -3.24 -1.46 -4.59
N ALA A 82 -2.30 -0.64 -4.12
CA ALA A 82 -0.92 -0.64 -4.60
C ALA A 82 -0.24 -2.01 -4.40
N ALA A 83 -0.40 -2.62 -3.23
CA ALA A 83 0.12 -3.95 -2.94
C ALA A 83 -0.45 -5.03 -3.89
N ALA A 84 -1.75 -5.00 -4.16
CA ALA A 84 -2.39 -5.91 -5.10
C ALA A 84 -1.85 -5.73 -6.54
N ASN A 85 -1.71 -4.48 -6.99
CA ASN A 85 -1.15 -4.18 -8.32
C ASN A 85 0.31 -4.64 -8.46
N LEU A 86 1.11 -4.44 -7.42
CA LEU A 86 2.51 -4.90 -7.37
C LEU A 86 2.60 -6.42 -7.44
N ARG A 87 1.75 -7.14 -6.70
CA ARG A 87 1.67 -8.62 -6.76
C ARG A 87 1.24 -9.12 -8.14
N GLY A 88 0.21 -8.51 -8.73
CA GLY A 88 -0.21 -8.84 -10.09
C GLY A 88 0.91 -8.62 -11.10
N SER A 89 1.66 -7.54 -10.96
CA SER A 89 2.83 -7.26 -11.80
C SER A 89 4.00 -8.23 -11.57
N ALA A 90 4.24 -8.65 -10.33
CA ALA A 90 5.25 -9.67 -10.00
C ALA A 90 4.87 -11.04 -10.58
N ALA A 91 3.60 -11.42 -10.53
CA ALA A 91 3.10 -12.65 -11.15
C ALA A 91 3.33 -12.64 -12.67
N ARG A 92 3.00 -11.53 -13.35
CA ARG A 92 3.29 -11.37 -14.79
C ARG A 92 4.77 -11.51 -15.11
N LEU A 93 5.66 -10.86 -14.35
CA LEU A 93 7.11 -10.97 -14.53
C LEU A 93 7.62 -12.41 -14.38
N ARG A 94 7.03 -13.21 -13.47
CA ARG A 94 7.38 -14.62 -13.35
C ARG A 94 6.91 -15.45 -14.52
N GLU A 95 5.74 -15.16 -15.08
CA GLU A 95 5.28 -15.81 -16.30
C GLU A 95 6.16 -15.46 -17.50
N ASP A 96 6.62 -14.21 -17.59
CA ASP A 96 7.55 -13.79 -18.63
C ASP A 96 8.92 -14.45 -18.46
N ALA A 97 9.40 -14.60 -17.21
CA ALA A 97 10.65 -15.28 -16.91
C ALA A 97 10.66 -16.77 -17.30
N LYS A 98 9.49 -17.43 -17.41
CA LYS A 98 9.39 -18.81 -17.93
C LYS A 98 9.62 -18.89 -19.44
N LYS A 99 9.38 -17.79 -20.16
CA LYS A 99 9.53 -17.69 -21.62
C LYS A 99 10.89 -17.13 -22.02
N ALA A 100 11.59 -16.48 -21.08
CA ALA A 100 12.90 -15.89 -21.30
C ALA A 100 13.99 -16.98 -21.40
N PRO A 101 15.02 -16.76 -22.24
CA PRO A 101 16.19 -17.63 -22.26
C PRO A 101 16.89 -17.61 -20.88
N ALA A 102 17.49 -18.76 -20.54
CA ALA A 102 18.16 -18.99 -19.27
C ALA A 102 19.33 -18.02 -19.05
#